data_AF-A0A5K8AL61-F1
#
_entry.id   AF-A0A5K8AL61-F1
#
_cell.length_a   1.000
_cell.length_b   1.000
_cell.length_c   1.000
_cell.angle_alpha   90.00
_cell.angle_beta   90.00
_cell.angle_gamma   90.00
#
_symmetry.space_group_name_H-M   'P 1'
#
loop_
_entity.id
_entity.type
_entity.pdbx_description
1 polymer ?
#
loop_
_entity_poly.entity_id
_entity_poly.type
_entity_poly.pdbx_seq_one_letter_code
_entity_poly.pdbx_strand_id
1 'polypeptide(L)' 'MPTGMIDIETRLSSDRPTINGDHTQIEQVLLNLVINAVHAMPTGGHLCIETSTPS' A
#
# COMPACT_ATOMS: atom_id res chain seq x y z
N MET A 1 -19.17 12.57 -7.70
CA MET A 1 -18.06 13.51 -7.40
C MET A 1 -16.86 13.05 -8.21
N PRO A 2 -16.15 13.90 -8.96
CA PRO A 2 -14.92 13.46 -9.63
C PRO A 2 -13.87 13.15 -8.57
N THR A 3 -13.33 11.93 -8.58
CA THR A 3 -12.21 11.54 -7.70
C THR A 3 -10.97 12.29 -8.18
N GLY A 4 -10.28 12.99 -7.27
CA GLY A 4 -9.00 13.61 -7.62
C GLY A 4 -7.93 12.56 -7.93
N MET A 5 -6.87 12.99 -8.61
CA MET A 5 -5.78 12.11 -9.03
C MET A 5 -4.99 11.63 -7.80
N ILE A 6 -4.82 10.32 -7.68
CA ILE A 6 -3.94 9.73 -6.67
C ILE A 6 -2.66 9.31 -7.38
N ASP A 7 -1.54 9.85 -6.93
CA ASP A 7 -0.21 9.42 -7.34
C ASP A 7 0.24 8.25 -6.46
N ILE A 8 0.78 7.19 -7.07
CA ILE A 8 1.13 5.95 -6.38
C ILE A 8 2.63 5.72 -6.52
N GLU A 9 3.32 5.67 -5.39
CA GLU A 9 4.74 5.37 -5.30
C GLU A 9 4.95 4.04 -4.56
N THR A 10 5.93 3.26 -5.02
CA THR A 10 6.37 2.05 -4.32
C THR A 10 7.85 2.19 -3.96
N ARG A 11 8.17 1.85 -2.71
CA ARG A 11 9.52 1.83 -2.16
C ARG A 11 9.78 0.45 -1.58
N LEU A 12 10.14 -0.48 -2.46
CA LEU A 12 10.33 -1.87 -2.08
C LEU A 12 11.79 -2.09 -1.69
N SER A 13 12.03 -2.54 -0.46
CA SER A 13 13.37 -2.86 0.00
C SER A 13 14.00 -3.98 -0.83
N SER A 14 15.31 -3.83 -1.05
CA SER A 14 16.13 -4.74 -1.85
C SER A 14 16.48 -6.05 -1.14
N ASP A 15 16.35 -6.08 0.19
CA ASP A 15 16.58 -7.24 1.06
C ASP A 15 15.63 -8.41 0.77
N ARG A 16 14.43 -8.13 0.23
CA ARG A 16 13.36 -9.08 -0.13
C ARG A 16 13.25 -10.25 0.86
N PRO A 17 13.04 -10.00 2.16
CA PRO A 17 12.97 -11.05 3.16
C PRO A 17 11.78 -11.97 2.87
N THR A 18 12.01 -13.27 2.96
CA THR A 18 10.91 -14.22 2.97
C THR A 18 10.24 -14.17 4.33
N ILE A 19 8.95 -13.87 4.34
CA ILE A 19 8.12 -13.91 5.55
C ILE A 19 7.25 -15.18 5.54
N ASN A 20 6.98 -15.73 6.72
CA ASN A 20 6.00 -16.79 6.86
C ASN A 20 4.60 -16.17 6.98
N GLY A 21 3.70 -16.51 6.07
CA GLY A 21 2.35 -15.97 6.06
C GLY A 21 1.51 -16.54 4.93
N ASP A 22 0.20 -16.41 5.05
CA ASP A 22 -0.73 -16.75 3.99
C ASP A 22 -0.81 -15.60 2.98
N HIS A 23 -0.50 -15.89 1.71
CA HIS A 23 -0.51 -14.90 0.64
C HIS A 23 -1.85 -14.17 0.51
N THR A 24 -2.97 -14.91 0.60
CA THR A 24 -4.33 -14.37 0.43
C THR A 24 -4.67 -13.39 1.56
N GLN A 25 -4.28 -13.72 2.79
CA GLN A 25 -4.49 -12.82 3.93
C GLN A 25 -3.68 -11.53 3.81
N ILE A 26 -2.41 -11.62 3.40
CA ILE A 26 -1.55 -10.45 3.20
C ILE A 26 -2.12 -9.55 2.09
N GLU A 27 -2.53 -10.15 0.97
CA GLU A 27 -3.19 -9.45 -0.12
C GLU A 27 -4.45 -8.72 0.34
N GLN A 28 -5.32 -9.39 1.12
CA GLN A 28 -6.53 -8.77 1.66
C GLN A 28 -6.24 -7.59 2.58
N VAL A 29 -5.23 -7.70 3.45
CA VAL A 29 -4.82 -6.60 4.32
C VAL A 29 -4.34 -5.41 3.50
N LEU A 30 -3.48 -5.63 2.50
CA LEU A 30 -2.99 -4.57 1.63
C LEU A 30 -4.13 -3.87 0.88
N LEU A 31 -5.07 -4.64 0.31
CA LEU A 31 -6.25 -4.08 -0.36
C LEU A 31 -7.10 -3.23 0.58
N ASN A 32 -7.35 -3.70 1.80
CA ASN A 32 -8.13 -2.95 2.79
C ASN A 32 -7.46 -1.61 3.13
N LEU A 33 -6.14 -1.61 3.30
CA LEU A 33 -5.39 -0.39 3.58
C LEU A 33 -5.42 0.59 2.40
N VAL A 34 -5.25 0.10 1.16
CA VAL A 34 -5.32 0.93 -0.05
C VAL A 34 -6.72 1.54 -0.22
N ILE A 35 -7.78 0.73 -0.04
CA ILE A 35 -9.16 1.20 -0.13
C ILE A 35 -9.42 2.29 0.92
N ASN A 36 -8.96 2.09 2.16
CA ASN A 36 -9.10 3.08 3.22
C ASN A 36 -8.36 4.39 2.89
N ALA A 37 -7.16 4.30 2.32
CA ALA A 37 -6.41 5.47 1.88
C ALA A 37 -7.14 6.23 0.77
N VAL A 38 -7.62 5.54 -0.27
CA VAL A 38 -8.37 6.14 -1.39
C VAL A 38 -9.63 6.84 -0.89
N HIS A 39 -10.40 6.20 0.01
CA HIS A 39 -11.59 6.80 0.60
C HIS A 39 -11.26 8.07 1.42
N ALA A 40 -10.10 8.12 2.06
CA ALA A 40 -9.62 9.30 2.78
C ALA A 40 -9.07 10.40 1.86
N MET A 41 -8.85 10.12 0.57
CA MET A 41 -8.27 11.04 -0.43
C MET A 41 -9.23 11.36 -1.60
N PRO A 42 -10.46 11.87 -1.33
CA PRO A 42 -11.45 12.13 -2.39
C PRO A 42 -11.01 13.20 -3.40
N THR A 43 -10.13 14.12 -3.00
CA THR A 43 -9.56 15.18 -3.84
C THR A 43 -8.22 14.79 -4.47
N GLY A 44 -7.81 13.53 -4.36
CA GLY A 44 -6.49 13.06 -4.78
C GLY A 44 -5.44 13.19 -3.67
N GLY A 45 -4.21 12.84 -3.98
CA GLY A 45 -3.10 12.80 -3.02
C GLY A 45 -1.97 11.89 -3.47
N HIS A 46 -1.09 11.54 -2.53
CA HIS A 46 0.03 10.64 -2.78
C HIS A 46 -0.05 9.43 -1.85
N LEU A 47 -0.04 8.23 -2.43
CA LEU A 47 -0.06 6.95 -1.72
C LEU A 47 1.29 6.25 -1.91
N CYS A 48 2.06 6.12 -0.82
CA CYS A 48 3.32 5.40 -0.82
C CYS A 48 3.14 4.02 -0.18
N ILE A 49 3.63 2.97 -0.85
CA ILE A 49 3.72 1.61 -0.29
C ILE A 49 5.19 1.26 -0.11
N GLU A 50 5.62 1.02 1.13
CA GLU A 50 7.02 0.76 1.49
C GLU A 50 7.18 -0.60 2.17
N THR A 51 8.29 -1.28 1.87
CA THR A 51 8.76 -2.46 2.63
C THR A 51 10.11 -2.17 3.25
N SER A 52 10.37 -2.70 4.44
CA SER A 52 11.64 -2.53 5.17
C SER A 52 11.90 -3.73 6.08
N THR A 53 13.16 -4.17 6.20
CA THR A 53 13.55 -5.06 7.31
C THR A 53 13.83 -4.27 8.59
N PRO A 54 13.56 -4.85 9.78
CA PRO A 54 14.06 -4.32 11.05
C PRO A 54 15.60 -4.21 11.03
N SER A 55 16.12 -3.12 11.58
CA SER A 55 17.56 -2.87 11.77
C SER A 55 18.19 -3.78 12.82
#